data_AF-X1T3Q9-F1
#
_entry.id   AF-X1T3Q9-F1
#
_cell.length_a   1.000
_cell.length_b   1.000
_cell.length_c   1.000
_cell.angle_alpha   90.00
_cell.angle_beta   90.00
_cell.angle_gamma   90.00
#
_symmetry.space_group_name_H-M   'P 1'
#
loop_
_entity.id
_entity.type
_entity.pdbx_description
1 polymer ?
#
loop_
_entity_poly.entity_id
_entity_poly.type
_entity_poly.pdbx_seq_one_letter_code
_entity_poly.pdbx_strand_id
1 'polypeptide(L)'
;HDPNPSEFVDIVMMLLDVFIMSILFFIAGYFALPSLQNKGGGSFLKAKLKRLGIPWLVVTILVLPILDYIHYYTQSAGKGLSLRTYGVHWWLSMKKIAEFYIGPLRMSEYLDMTEHFYQRYMWFLSLLLLFFIVFWLLYEARAKWGRIAEQSTQENTPSNKSVFLTLSIVGLLNVVLFSLVKFLFSSPGNPFDMVWFSLGNLVQFETAKLAFYVPYFGLGVYAYSKKWFTGDKDFGRPWVSGLACFLLMVVNMLVGRSMTRAVEPSIGLQMAFVVLYPLWTLSFLGA
;
A
#
# COMPACT_ATOMS: atom_id res chain seq x y z
N HIS A 1 20.52 -6.61 9.85
CA HIS A 1 19.73 -7.85 9.85
C HIS A 1 20.07 -8.56 11.13
N ASP A 2 19.12 -8.61 12.07
CA ASP A 2 19.30 -9.49 13.23
C ASP A 2 19.28 -10.94 12.74
N PRO A 3 20.21 -11.79 13.19
CA PRO A 3 20.29 -13.19 12.77
C PRO A 3 19.20 -14.09 13.39
N ASN A 4 18.36 -13.54 14.27
CA ASN A 4 17.20 -14.21 14.87
C ASN A 4 16.05 -13.19 15.05
N PRO A 5 15.34 -12.77 13.98
CA PRO A 5 14.02 -12.22 14.20
C PRO A 5 13.20 -13.33 14.88
N SER A 6 12.52 -13.02 15.98
CA SER A 6 11.54 -13.96 16.50
C SER A 6 10.49 -14.13 15.41
N GLU A 7 10.15 -15.37 15.02
CA GLU A 7 9.12 -15.67 14.00
C GLU A 7 7.83 -14.86 14.27
N PHE A 8 7.58 -14.57 15.55
CA PHE A 8 6.52 -13.69 16.03
C PHE A 8 6.59 -12.25 15.48
N VAL A 9 7.74 -11.60 15.51
CA VAL A 9 7.89 -10.21 15.04
C VAL A 9 7.63 -10.12 13.54
N ASP A 10 8.10 -11.08 12.74
CA ASP A 10 7.87 -11.10 11.30
C ASP A 10 6.38 -11.31 10.97
N ILE A 11 5.71 -12.20 11.72
CA ILE A 11 4.27 -12.42 11.64
C ILE A 11 3.50 -11.12 11.95
N VAL A 12 3.88 -10.43 13.02
CA VAL A 12 3.24 -9.17 13.42
C VAL A 12 3.50 -8.08 12.37
N MET A 13 4.72 -7.95 11.84
CA MET A 13 5.02 -6.97 10.79
C MET A 13 4.21 -7.23 9.52
N MET A 14 4.13 -8.49 9.08
CA MET A 14 3.34 -8.88 7.91
C MET A 14 1.85 -8.58 8.11
N LEU A 15 1.33 -8.84 9.32
CA LEU A 15 -0.05 -8.54 9.69
C LEU A 15 -0.31 -7.04 9.59
N LEU A 16 0.53 -6.23 10.26
CA LEU A 16 0.36 -4.78 10.28
C LEU A 16 0.48 -4.18 8.88
N ASP A 17 1.46 -4.62 8.08
CA ASP A 17 1.74 -4.01 6.78
C ASP A 17 0.58 -4.19 5.78
N VAL A 18 0.06 -5.39 5.62
CA VAL A 18 -0.99 -5.64 4.60
C VAL A 18 -2.34 -5.08 5.05
N PHE A 19 -2.67 -5.31 6.32
CA PHE A 19 -3.95 -4.94 6.91
C PHE A 19 -4.07 -3.43 7.09
N ILE A 20 -3.11 -2.80 7.79
CA ILE A 20 -3.19 -1.38 8.12
C ILE A 20 -3.12 -0.55 6.85
N MET A 21 -2.25 -0.89 5.89
CA MET A 21 -2.13 -0.08 4.66
C MET A 21 -3.44 -0.08 3.86
N SER A 22 -4.10 -1.24 3.73
CA SER A 22 -5.39 -1.34 3.03
C SER A 22 -6.48 -0.49 3.71
N ILE A 23 -6.57 -0.54 5.04
CA ILE A 23 -7.50 0.28 5.83
C ILE A 23 -7.18 1.77 5.69
N LEU A 24 -5.91 2.15 5.75
CA LEU A 24 -5.51 3.55 5.60
C LEU A 24 -5.87 4.10 4.22
N PHE A 25 -5.70 3.31 3.15
CA PHE A 25 -6.15 3.70 1.80
C PHE A 25 -7.67 3.84 1.72
N PHE A 26 -8.42 2.93 2.34
CA PHE A 26 -9.88 3.04 2.44
C PHE A 26 -10.32 4.31 3.17
N ILE A 27 -9.77 4.57 4.36
CA ILE A 27 -10.05 5.77 5.16
C ILE A 27 -9.68 7.03 4.38
N ALA A 28 -8.51 7.02 3.74
CA ALA A 28 -8.05 8.15 2.94
C ALA A 28 -9.00 8.46 1.78
N GLY A 29 -9.49 7.43 1.07
CA GLY A 29 -10.48 7.56 0.01
C GLY A 29 -11.82 8.08 0.54
N TYR A 30 -12.29 7.56 1.67
CA TYR A 30 -13.52 7.99 2.34
C TYR A 30 -13.52 9.48 2.66
N PHE A 31 -12.42 9.99 3.21
CA PHE A 31 -12.28 11.42 3.52
C PHE A 31 -11.78 12.27 2.34
N ALA A 32 -11.39 11.68 1.21
CA ALA A 32 -10.91 12.43 0.05
C ALA A 32 -12.03 13.24 -0.60
N LEU A 33 -13.16 12.59 -0.89
CA LEU A 33 -14.31 13.19 -1.55
C LEU A 33 -14.93 14.38 -0.78
N PRO A 34 -15.30 14.28 0.52
CA PRO A 34 -15.79 15.42 1.29
C PRO A 34 -14.78 16.55 1.39
N SER A 35 -13.50 16.21 1.59
CA SER A 35 -12.46 17.23 1.71
C SER A 35 -12.24 17.97 0.39
N LEU A 36 -12.48 17.33 -0.76
CA LEU A 36 -12.38 17.94 -2.07
C LEU A 36 -13.60 18.83 -2.36
N GLN A 37 -14.81 18.34 -2.07
CA GLN A 37 -16.06 19.08 -2.23
C GLN A 37 -16.10 20.36 -1.38
N ASN A 38 -15.68 20.30 -0.11
CA ASN A 38 -15.77 21.43 0.82
C ASN A 38 -14.69 22.51 0.62
N LYS A 39 -13.51 22.14 0.07
CA LYS A 39 -12.37 23.05 -0.02
C LYS A 39 -12.05 23.48 -1.46
N GLY A 40 -12.55 22.75 -2.46
CA GLY A 40 -12.12 22.88 -3.86
C GLY A 40 -10.76 22.24 -4.14
N GLY A 41 -10.45 22.02 -5.42
CA GLY A 41 -9.28 21.26 -5.89
C GLY A 41 -7.93 21.76 -5.38
N GLY A 42 -7.60 23.03 -5.64
CA GLY A 42 -6.31 23.60 -5.24
C GLY A 42 -6.10 23.65 -3.73
N SER A 43 -7.13 24.00 -2.96
CA SER A 43 -7.06 24.04 -1.49
C SER A 43 -6.96 22.64 -0.88
N PHE A 44 -7.67 21.67 -1.47
CA PHE A 44 -7.55 20.25 -1.10
C PHE A 44 -6.10 19.78 -1.26
N LEU A 45 -5.50 19.96 -2.43
CA LEU A 45 -4.15 19.48 -2.68
C LEU A 45 -3.11 20.23 -1.82
N LYS A 46 -3.23 21.54 -1.68
CA LYS A 46 -2.38 22.34 -0.78
C LYS A 46 -2.47 21.86 0.67
N ALA A 47 -3.66 21.53 1.15
CA ALA A 47 -3.84 21.00 2.50
C ALA A 47 -3.19 19.62 2.69
N LYS A 48 -3.29 18.73 1.68
CA LYS A 48 -2.64 17.42 1.70
C LYS A 48 -1.12 17.53 1.63
N LEU A 49 -0.58 18.38 0.74
CA LEU A 49 0.85 18.64 0.65
C LEU A 49 1.41 19.26 1.94
N LYS A 50 0.70 20.21 2.55
CA LYS A 50 1.14 20.80 3.83
C LYS A 50 1.18 19.78 4.97
N ARG A 51 0.18 18.89 5.04
CA ARG A 51 0.03 17.92 6.16
C ARG A 51 0.83 16.64 5.98
N LEU A 52 1.01 16.18 4.75
CA LEU A 52 1.67 14.91 4.43
C LEU A 52 2.98 15.13 3.67
N GLY A 53 2.97 16.01 2.66
CA GLY A 53 4.14 16.28 1.82
C GLY A 53 5.29 16.95 2.55
N ILE A 54 5.03 17.97 3.37
CA ILE A 54 6.09 18.64 4.14
C ILE A 54 6.76 17.69 5.14
N PRO A 55 6.02 16.99 6.03
CA PRO A 55 6.65 16.00 6.92
C PRO A 55 7.40 14.91 6.15
N TRP A 56 6.82 14.42 5.06
CA TRP A 56 7.48 13.42 4.21
C TRP A 56 8.81 13.93 3.65
N LEU A 57 8.85 15.16 3.12
CA LEU A 57 10.05 15.75 2.54
C LEU A 57 11.13 15.98 3.60
N VAL A 58 10.75 16.49 4.78
CA VAL A 58 11.67 16.70 5.91
C VAL A 58 12.31 15.37 6.35
N VAL A 59 11.51 14.31 6.51
CA VAL A 59 12.03 12.98 6.86
C VAL A 59 12.92 12.41 5.76
N THR A 60 12.54 12.61 4.49
CA THR A 60 13.28 12.13 3.32
C THR A 60 14.65 12.77 3.19
N ILE A 61 14.77 14.08 3.47
CA ILE A 61 16.03 14.82 3.31
C ILE A 61 16.93 14.75 4.54
N LEU A 62 16.36 14.67 5.75
CA LEU A 62 17.12 14.70 6.99
C LEU A 62 17.32 13.31 7.58
N VAL A 63 16.22 12.56 7.76
CA VAL A 63 16.25 11.31 8.53
C VAL A 63 16.76 10.14 7.70
N LEU A 64 16.30 10.00 6.45
CA LEU A 64 16.71 8.87 5.61
C LEU A 64 18.23 8.83 5.34
N PRO A 65 18.92 9.93 5.02
CA PRO A 65 20.37 9.90 4.83
C PRO A 65 21.15 9.60 6.11
N ILE A 66 20.63 9.98 7.29
CA ILE A 66 21.24 9.60 8.57
C ILE A 66 21.15 8.09 8.77
N LEU A 67 19.97 7.52 8.52
CA LEU A 67 19.75 6.09 8.67
C LEU A 67 20.57 5.28 7.66
N ASP A 68 20.65 5.75 6.42
CA ASP A 68 21.51 5.19 5.37
C ASP A 68 22.99 5.25 5.77
N TYR A 69 23.45 6.38 6.31
CA TYR A 69 24.82 6.52 6.80
C TYR A 69 25.16 5.55 7.93
N ILE A 70 24.28 5.39 8.92
CA ILE A 70 24.47 4.43 10.02
C ILE A 70 24.58 3.01 9.47
N HIS A 71 23.74 2.66 8.49
CA HIS A 71 23.75 1.37 7.85
C HIS A 71 25.05 1.13 7.06
N TYR A 72 25.46 2.10 6.25
CA TYR A 72 26.72 2.10 5.51
C TYR A 72 27.92 1.96 6.44
N TYR A 73 27.96 2.71 7.54
CA TYR A 73 29.04 2.66 8.53
C TYR A 73 29.16 1.28 9.18
N THR A 74 28.02 0.69 9.57
CA THR A 74 27.97 -0.65 10.20
C THR A 74 28.44 -1.74 9.24
N GLN A 75 28.04 -1.68 7.97
CA GLN A 75 28.50 -2.65 6.97
C GLN A 75 29.97 -2.45 6.60
N SER A 76 30.43 -1.20 6.49
CA SER A 76 31.80 -0.86 6.11
C SER A 76 32.81 -1.29 7.18
N ALA A 77 32.43 -1.17 8.46
CA ALA A 77 33.24 -1.65 9.59
C ALA A 77 33.43 -3.18 9.55
N GLY A 78 32.46 -3.94 9.06
CA GLY A 78 32.55 -5.40 8.91
C GLY A 78 33.25 -5.90 7.64
N LYS A 79 33.32 -5.06 6.59
CA LYS A 79 33.84 -5.44 5.25
C LYS A 79 35.12 -4.70 4.85
N GLY A 80 35.66 -3.82 5.68
CA GLY A 80 36.90 -3.07 5.41
C GLY A 80 36.77 -2.01 4.32
N LEU A 81 35.56 -1.49 4.04
CA LEU A 81 35.36 -0.41 3.08
C LEU A 81 35.89 0.93 3.62
N SER A 82 36.26 1.84 2.71
CA SER A 82 36.70 3.19 3.06
C SER A 82 35.60 3.97 3.80
N LEU A 83 35.93 4.45 4.99
CA LEU A 83 35.04 5.29 5.79
C LEU A 83 34.86 6.64 5.10
N ARG A 84 33.64 6.93 4.65
CA ARG A 84 33.27 8.26 4.12
C ARG A 84 32.77 9.17 5.25
N THR A 85 33.14 10.44 5.16
CA THR A 85 32.57 11.50 6.01
C THR A 85 31.09 11.67 5.72
N TYR A 86 30.28 11.90 6.76
CA TYR A 86 28.83 12.09 6.64
C TYR A 86 28.44 13.13 5.58
N GLY A 87 29.12 14.27 5.50
CA GLY A 87 28.78 15.31 4.51
C GLY A 87 28.87 14.85 3.06
N VAL A 88 29.86 14.02 2.74
CA VAL A 88 30.01 13.41 1.40
C VAL A 88 28.92 12.39 1.15
N HIS A 89 28.60 11.57 2.16
CA HIS A 89 27.52 10.58 2.08
C HIS A 89 26.16 11.25 1.87
N TRP A 90 25.85 12.27 2.67
CA TRP A 90 24.61 13.03 2.56
C TRP A 90 24.45 13.66 1.17
N TRP A 91 25.51 14.26 0.63
CA TRP A 91 25.48 14.83 -0.72
C TRP A 91 25.21 13.76 -1.80
N LEU A 92 25.81 12.57 -1.66
CA LEU A 92 25.52 11.44 -2.55
C LEU A 92 24.06 10.97 -2.39
N SER A 93 23.54 10.89 -1.17
CA SER A 93 22.13 10.56 -0.93
C SER A 93 21.19 11.59 -1.59
N MET A 94 21.52 12.88 -1.54
CA MET A 94 20.74 13.92 -2.22
C MET A 94 20.75 13.76 -3.74
N LYS A 95 21.90 13.41 -4.32
CA LYS A 95 21.99 13.09 -5.76
C LYS A 95 21.11 11.91 -6.12
N LYS A 96 21.15 10.83 -5.35
CA LYS A 96 20.29 9.65 -5.55
C LYS A 96 18.79 9.97 -5.46
N ILE A 97 18.40 10.86 -4.54
CA ILE A 97 17.01 11.33 -4.42
C ILE A 97 16.60 12.14 -5.66
N ALA A 98 17.51 12.97 -6.18
CA ALA A 98 17.26 13.81 -7.35
C ALA A 98 17.35 13.05 -8.68
N GLU A 99 18.02 11.89 -8.70
CA GLU A 99 18.07 11.01 -9.86
C GLU A 99 16.67 10.51 -10.23
N PHE A 100 16.31 10.68 -11.49
CA PHE A 100 15.00 10.29 -11.99
C PHE A 100 15.05 8.89 -12.57
N TYR A 101 14.82 7.89 -11.72
CA TYR A 101 14.70 6.50 -12.14
C TYR A 101 13.23 6.08 -12.23
N ILE A 102 12.84 5.50 -13.37
CA ILE A 102 11.54 4.85 -13.56
C ILE A 102 11.80 3.40 -13.94
N GLY A 103 11.32 2.47 -13.13
CA GLY A 103 11.45 1.05 -13.44
C GLY A 103 11.14 0.11 -12.28
N PRO A 104 11.05 -1.19 -12.58
CA PRO A 104 10.97 -2.22 -11.55
C PRO A 104 12.32 -2.38 -10.85
N LEU A 105 12.29 -2.54 -9.53
CA LEU A 105 13.41 -2.81 -8.66
C LEU A 105 13.12 -4.13 -7.95
N ARG A 106 14.03 -5.11 -8.07
CA ARG A 106 13.91 -6.34 -7.29
C ARG A 106 14.15 -6.03 -5.82
N MET A 107 13.58 -6.81 -4.91
CA MET A 107 13.72 -6.54 -3.47
C MET A 107 15.20 -6.48 -3.03
N SER A 108 16.08 -7.30 -3.60
CA SER A 108 17.52 -7.27 -3.33
C SER A 108 18.20 -5.98 -3.79
N GLU A 109 17.82 -5.48 -4.97
CA GLU A 109 18.33 -4.22 -5.54
C GLU A 109 17.74 -3.01 -4.81
N TYR A 110 16.47 -3.10 -4.41
CA TYR A 110 15.76 -2.09 -3.65
C TYR A 110 16.32 -1.90 -2.23
N LEU A 111 16.78 -2.99 -1.62
CA LEU A 111 17.43 -2.97 -0.30
C LEU A 111 18.93 -2.62 -0.38
N ASP A 112 19.53 -2.60 -1.58
CA ASP A 112 20.91 -2.19 -1.76
C ASP A 112 21.04 -0.66 -1.77
N MET A 113 21.30 -0.12 -0.58
CA MET A 113 21.45 1.32 -0.37
C MET A 113 22.69 1.90 -1.05
N THR A 114 23.60 1.07 -1.55
CA THR A 114 24.80 1.56 -2.25
C THR A 114 24.47 2.08 -3.64
N GLU A 115 23.49 1.50 -4.33
CA GLU A 115 23.15 1.84 -5.71
C GLU A 115 21.89 2.69 -5.85
N HIS A 116 20.86 2.45 -5.03
CA HIS A 116 19.56 3.10 -5.20
C HIS A 116 19.06 3.83 -3.94
N PHE A 117 18.26 4.87 -4.16
CA PHE A 117 17.54 5.55 -3.09
C PHE A 117 16.34 4.71 -2.65
N TYR A 118 16.19 4.47 -1.34
CA TYR A 118 15.10 3.70 -0.76
C TYR A 118 14.36 4.52 0.31
N GLN A 119 13.04 4.68 0.15
CA GLN A 119 12.20 5.46 1.06
C GLN A 119 11.86 4.77 2.38
N ARG A 120 12.32 3.53 2.61
CA ARG A 120 12.09 2.75 3.84
C ARG A 120 10.64 2.62 4.22
N TYR A 121 10.18 3.46 5.15
CA TYR A 121 8.81 3.47 5.68
C TYR A 121 7.96 4.60 5.07
N MET A 122 8.59 5.53 4.35
CA MET A 122 7.96 6.74 3.82
C MET A 122 7.30 6.53 2.45
N TRP A 123 7.53 5.38 1.83
CA TRP A 123 6.94 4.97 0.54
C TRP A 123 5.41 5.09 0.56
N PHE A 124 4.78 4.77 1.70
CA PHE A 124 3.33 4.87 1.85
C PHE A 124 2.84 6.31 1.74
N LEU A 125 3.53 7.28 2.35
CA LEU A 125 3.11 8.68 2.32
C LEU A 125 3.24 9.27 0.91
N SER A 126 4.32 8.96 0.20
CA SER A 126 4.51 9.42 -1.18
C SER A 126 3.47 8.81 -2.12
N LEU A 127 3.18 7.51 -1.98
CA LEU A 127 2.12 6.84 -2.73
C LEU A 127 0.74 7.42 -2.40
N LEU A 128 0.43 7.67 -1.13
CA LEU A 128 -0.84 8.25 -0.73
C LEU A 128 -1.05 9.67 -1.28
N LEU A 129 0.01 10.47 -1.32
CA LEU A 129 -0.01 11.78 -1.96
C LEU A 129 -0.30 11.66 -3.46
N LEU A 130 0.31 10.69 -4.15
CA LEU A 130 0.03 10.41 -5.55
C LEU A 130 -1.45 10.07 -5.76
N PHE A 131 -2.04 9.23 -4.88
CA PHE A 131 -3.46 8.90 -4.93
C PHE A 131 -4.36 10.13 -4.80
N PHE A 132 -4.04 11.08 -3.91
CA PHE A 132 -4.80 12.32 -3.81
C PHE A 132 -4.67 13.20 -5.06
N ILE A 133 -3.49 13.26 -5.68
CA ILE A 133 -3.27 14.00 -6.94
C ILE A 133 -4.09 13.37 -8.07
N VAL A 134 -3.97 12.05 -8.26
CA VAL A 134 -4.71 11.30 -9.28
C VAL A 134 -6.22 11.44 -9.06
N PHE A 135 -6.69 11.29 -7.82
CA PHE A 135 -8.10 11.47 -7.48
C PHE A 135 -8.62 12.86 -7.83
N TRP A 136 -7.85 13.91 -7.50
CA TRP A 136 -8.19 15.29 -7.87
C TRP A 136 -8.24 15.47 -9.39
N LEU A 137 -7.26 14.96 -10.13
CA LEU A 137 -7.22 15.03 -11.60
C LEU A 137 -8.43 14.31 -12.22
N LEU A 138 -8.76 13.10 -11.74
CA LEU A 138 -9.92 12.35 -12.20
C LEU A 138 -11.23 13.08 -11.87
N TYR A 139 -11.33 13.71 -10.70
CA TYR A 139 -12.50 14.48 -10.31
C TYR A 139 -12.68 15.72 -11.20
N GLU A 140 -11.62 16.48 -11.48
CA GLU A 140 -11.67 17.62 -12.40
C GLU A 140 -11.94 17.20 -13.85
N ALA A 141 -11.31 16.12 -14.32
CA ALA A 141 -11.55 15.58 -15.65
C ALA A 141 -13.02 15.17 -15.79
N ARG A 142 -13.58 14.49 -14.78
CA ARG A 142 -15.01 14.13 -14.76
C ARG A 142 -15.91 15.36 -14.73
N ALA A 143 -15.56 16.42 -13.99
CA ALA A 143 -16.34 17.65 -13.97
C ALA A 143 -16.29 18.40 -15.32
N LYS A 144 -15.17 18.32 -16.05
CA LYS A 144 -14.98 18.95 -17.37
C LYS A 144 -15.63 18.17 -18.51
N TRP A 145 -15.50 16.85 -18.53
CA TRP A 145 -16.10 15.97 -19.54
C TRP A 145 -17.57 15.64 -19.28
N GLY A 146 -17.97 15.62 -18.02
CA GLY A 146 -19.30 15.24 -17.56
C GLY A 146 -20.09 16.44 -17.06
N ARG A 147 -20.55 17.32 -17.96
CA ARG A 147 -21.74 18.15 -17.72
C ARG A 147 -23.05 17.34 -17.80
N ILE A 148 -22.98 16.01 -17.71
CA ILE A 148 -24.11 15.11 -17.90
C ILE A 148 -24.30 14.27 -16.62
N ALA A 149 -25.50 14.45 -16.07
CA ALA A 149 -26.09 13.78 -14.93
C ALA A 149 -25.41 14.05 -13.57
N GLU A 150 -25.79 15.17 -12.96
CA GLU A 150 -26.17 15.10 -11.54
C GLU A 150 -27.23 14.00 -11.42
N GLN A 151 -26.80 12.76 -11.21
CA GLN A 151 -27.68 11.76 -10.64
C GLN A 151 -27.98 12.28 -9.24
N SER A 152 -29.17 12.86 -9.10
CA SER A 152 -29.87 13.05 -7.83
C SER A 152 -29.48 11.90 -6.92
N THR A 153 -28.77 12.22 -5.85
CA THR A 153 -28.34 11.22 -4.88
C THR A 153 -29.61 10.73 -4.20
N GLN A 154 -30.28 9.74 -4.79
CA GLN A 154 -31.43 9.09 -4.15
C GLN A 154 -30.92 8.59 -2.82
N GLU A 155 -31.56 9.07 -1.75
CA GLU A 155 -31.32 8.74 -0.34
C GLU A 155 -31.77 7.30 -0.05
N ASN A 156 -31.30 6.35 -0.85
CA ASN A 156 -31.48 4.94 -0.53
C ASN A 156 -30.46 4.62 0.56
N THR A 157 -30.95 4.51 1.79
CA THR A 157 -30.19 3.90 2.90
C THR A 157 -29.56 2.61 2.38
N PRO A 158 -28.25 2.40 2.57
CA PRO A 158 -27.57 1.23 2.05
C PRO A 158 -28.25 -0.03 2.59
N SER A 159 -28.76 -0.87 1.69
CA SER A 159 -29.26 -2.19 2.05
C SER A 159 -28.07 -3.11 2.32
N ASN A 160 -28.11 -3.92 3.39
CA ASN A 160 -27.03 -4.85 3.74
C ASN A 160 -26.62 -5.73 2.56
N LYS A 161 -27.59 -6.11 1.69
CA LYS A 161 -27.33 -6.87 0.46
C LYS A 161 -26.45 -6.11 -0.53
N SER A 162 -26.69 -4.81 -0.70
CA SER A 162 -25.93 -3.95 -1.62
C SER A 162 -24.48 -3.72 -1.15
N VAL A 163 -24.28 -3.66 0.16
CA VAL A 163 -22.95 -3.52 0.76
C VAL A 163 -22.19 -4.83 0.62
N PHE A 164 -22.80 -5.95 1.00
CA PHE A 164 -22.20 -7.28 0.85
C PHE A 164 -21.84 -7.59 -0.61
N LEU A 165 -22.72 -7.24 -1.56
CA LEU A 165 -22.45 -7.38 -2.98
C LEU A 165 -21.25 -6.53 -3.40
N THR A 166 -21.18 -5.28 -2.96
CA THR A 166 -20.06 -4.37 -3.26
C THR A 166 -18.74 -4.92 -2.71
N LEU A 167 -18.72 -5.38 -1.46
CA LEU A 167 -17.54 -5.98 -0.84
C LEU A 167 -17.11 -7.27 -1.56
N SER A 168 -18.07 -8.09 -2.00
CA SER A 168 -17.80 -9.30 -2.79
C SER A 168 -17.18 -8.97 -4.15
N ILE A 169 -17.69 -7.94 -4.84
CA ILE A 169 -17.13 -7.47 -6.12
C ILE A 169 -15.71 -6.94 -5.92
N VAL A 170 -15.49 -6.11 -4.90
CA VAL A 170 -14.14 -5.60 -4.58
C VAL A 170 -13.20 -6.75 -4.21
N GLY A 171 -13.69 -7.81 -3.56
CA GLY A 171 -12.90 -9.00 -3.26
C GLY A 171 -12.51 -9.80 -4.46
N LEU A 172 -13.46 -10.04 -5.36
CA LEU A 172 -13.16 -10.71 -6.62
C LEU A 172 -12.17 -9.87 -7.44
N LEU A 173 -12.35 -8.55 -7.48
CA LEU A 173 -11.43 -7.63 -8.14
C LEU A 173 -10.02 -7.69 -7.55
N ASN A 174 -9.89 -7.64 -6.22
CA ASN A 174 -8.59 -7.75 -5.53
C ASN A 174 -7.91 -9.10 -5.84
N VAL A 175 -8.66 -10.21 -5.83
CA VAL A 175 -8.12 -11.54 -6.18
C VAL A 175 -7.61 -11.55 -7.62
N VAL A 176 -8.40 -11.05 -8.57
CA VAL A 176 -8.03 -11.02 -9.99
C VAL A 176 -6.81 -10.13 -10.21
N LEU A 177 -6.80 -8.91 -9.68
CA LEU A 177 -5.69 -7.96 -9.84
C LEU A 177 -4.40 -8.50 -9.19
N PHE A 178 -4.49 -9.02 -7.97
CA PHE A 178 -3.32 -9.58 -7.29
C PHE A 178 -2.75 -10.80 -8.03
N SER A 179 -3.63 -11.71 -8.50
CA SER A 179 -3.23 -12.87 -9.31
C SER A 179 -2.55 -12.44 -10.60
N LEU A 180 -3.12 -11.46 -11.30
CA LEU A 180 -2.58 -10.94 -12.56
C LEU A 180 -1.20 -10.30 -12.35
N VAL A 181 -1.04 -9.45 -11.34
CA VAL A 181 0.25 -8.82 -11.06
C VAL A 181 1.29 -9.88 -10.66
N LYS A 182 0.92 -10.84 -9.83
CA LYS A 182 1.84 -11.91 -9.41
C LYS A 182 2.28 -12.78 -10.60
N PHE A 183 1.36 -13.09 -11.53
CA PHE A 183 1.68 -13.89 -12.71
C PHE A 183 2.54 -13.12 -13.74
N LEU A 184 2.34 -11.81 -13.88
CA LEU A 184 3.08 -11.00 -14.84
C LEU A 184 4.47 -10.58 -14.36
N PHE A 185 4.66 -10.39 -13.05
CA PHE A 185 5.86 -9.75 -12.49
C PHE A 185 6.70 -10.63 -11.56
N SER A 186 6.16 -11.71 -10.97
CA SER A 186 6.95 -12.57 -10.07
C SER A 186 7.67 -13.69 -10.83
N SER A 187 8.93 -13.94 -10.45
CA SER A 187 9.72 -15.02 -11.03
C SER A 187 9.18 -16.40 -10.58
N PRO A 188 9.05 -17.40 -11.48
CA PRO A 188 8.55 -18.74 -11.15
C PRO A 188 9.32 -19.43 -10.02
N GLY A 189 10.60 -19.06 -9.82
CA GLY A 189 11.49 -19.67 -8.83
C GLY A 189 11.39 -19.10 -7.42
N ASN A 190 10.69 -17.98 -7.20
CA ASN A 190 10.50 -17.42 -5.85
C ASN A 190 9.06 -16.90 -5.66
N PRO A 191 8.21 -17.63 -4.92
CA PRO A 191 6.81 -17.25 -4.73
C PRO A 191 6.60 -15.95 -3.96
N PHE A 192 7.65 -15.46 -3.29
CA PHE A 192 7.65 -14.25 -2.47
C PHE A 192 8.41 -13.09 -3.14
N ASP A 193 8.78 -13.22 -4.43
CA ASP A 193 9.44 -12.13 -5.15
C ASP A 193 8.46 -10.96 -5.36
N MET A 194 8.58 -9.97 -4.48
CA MET A 194 7.80 -8.74 -4.49
C MET A 194 8.55 -7.67 -5.26
N VAL A 195 8.13 -7.41 -6.49
CA VAL A 195 8.73 -6.38 -7.34
C VAL A 195 8.27 -5.00 -6.90
N TRP A 196 9.24 -4.18 -6.49
CA TRP A 196 9.03 -2.77 -6.23
C TRP A 196 9.06 -1.99 -7.54
N PHE A 197 8.29 -0.93 -7.62
CA PHE A 197 8.33 0.00 -8.73
C PHE A 197 8.70 1.37 -8.19
N SER A 198 9.68 2.01 -8.83
CA SER A 198 10.05 3.39 -8.53
C SER A 198 9.58 4.30 -9.65
N LEU A 199 8.90 5.37 -9.27
CA LEU A 199 8.46 6.45 -10.13
C LEU A 199 9.23 7.72 -9.74
N GLY A 200 10.34 7.95 -10.44
CA GLY A 200 11.20 9.11 -10.25
C GLY A 200 11.87 9.17 -8.88
N ASN A 201 12.07 8.02 -8.21
CA ASN A 201 12.61 7.89 -6.85
C ASN A 201 11.84 8.61 -5.73
N LEU A 202 10.81 9.38 -6.07
CA LEU A 202 9.93 10.08 -5.14
C LEU A 202 8.70 9.27 -4.78
N VAL A 203 8.21 8.41 -5.66
CA VAL A 203 7.10 7.50 -5.34
C VAL A 203 7.57 6.07 -5.59
N GLN A 204 7.68 5.31 -4.51
CA GLN A 204 8.07 3.91 -4.54
C GLN A 204 6.94 3.09 -3.97
N PHE A 205 6.61 1.97 -4.59
CA PHE A 205 5.55 1.11 -4.10
C PHE A 205 5.76 -0.32 -4.55
N GLU A 206 5.21 -1.24 -3.77
CA GLU A 206 5.17 -2.64 -4.13
C GLU A 206 4.04 -2.88 -5.14
N THR A 207 4.40 -3.36 -6.33
CA THR A 207 3.47 -3.48 -7.46
C THR A 207 2.30 -4.41 -7.15
N ALA A 208 2.59 -5.52 -6.47
CA ALA A 208 1.59 -6.49 -6.06
C ALA A 208 0.57 -5.88 -5.08
N LYS A 209 1.00 -4.99 -4.19
CA LYS A 209 0.10 -4.38 -3.20
C LYS A 209 -0.75 -3.25 -3.76
N LEU A 210 -0.32 -2.62 -4.86
CA LEU A 210 -1.13 -1.62 -5.57
C LEU A 210 -2.48 -2.21 -6.05
N ALA A 211 -2.52 -3.52 -6.31
CA ALA A 211 -3.73 -4.26 -6.61
C ALA A 211 -4.80 -4.17 -5.50
N PHE A 212 -4.40 -3.92 -4.26
CA PHE A 212 -5.31 -3.68 -3.13
C PHE A 212 -5.59 -2.19 -2.97
N TYR A 213 -4.55 -1.36 -2.99
CA TYR A 213 -4.66 0.05 -2.63
C TYR A 213 -5.65 0.81 -3.53
N VAL A 214 -5.65 0.52 -4.83
CA VAL A 214 -6.57 1.16 -5.78
C VAL A 214 -8.04 0.81 -5.48
N PRO A 215 -8.44 -0.48 -5.42
CA PRO A 215 -9.80 -0.84 -5.04
C PRO A 215 -10.22 -0.35 -3.65
N TYR A 216 -9.35 -0.41 -2.64
CA TYR A 216 -9.69 0.06 -1.29
C TYR A 216 -9.91 1.58 -1.23
N PHE A 217 -9.05 2.37 -1.88
CA PHE A 217 -9.24 3.81 -1.95
C PHE A 217 -10.54 4.17 -2.70
N GLY A 218 -10.81 3.49 -3.82
CA GLY A 218 -12.06 3.65 -4.57
C GLY A 218 -13.30 3.24 -3.77
N LEU A 219 -13.22 2.14 -3.02
CA LEU A 219 -14.26 1.69 -2.11
C LEU A 219 -14.51 2.72 -1.00
N GLY A 220 -13.47 3.37 -0.48
CA GLY A 220 -13.60 4.47 0.47
C GLY A 220 -14.41 5.63 -0.10
N VAL A 221 -14.05 6.09 -1.30
CA VAL A 221 -14.78 7.15 -2.02
C VAL A 221 -16.24 6.74 -2.24
N TYR A 222 -16.48 5.49 -2.65
CA TYR A 222 -17.81 4.95 -2.87
C TYR A 222 -18.63 4.88 -1.58
N ALA A 223 -18.05 4.40 -0.49
CA ALA A 223 -18.70 4.30 0.81
C ALA A 223 -19.14 5.67 1.34
N TYR A 224 -18.34 6.73 1.12
CA TYR A 224 -18.75 8.10 1.42
C TYR A 224 -19.92 8.54 0.54
N SER A 225 -19.83 8.31 -0.78
CA SER A 225 -20.89 8.69 -1.73
C SER A 225 -22.24 8.03 -1.44
N LYS A 226 -22.23 6.82 -0.86
CA LYS A 226 -23.40 6.04 -0.45
C LYS A 226 -23.74 6.18 1.03
N LYS A 227 -23.10 7.11 1.75
CA LYS A 227 -23.43 7.43 3.14
C LYS A 227 -23.36 6.20 4.07
N TRP A 228 -22.49 5.23 3.78
CA TRP A 228 -22.42 3.94 4.49
C TRP A 228 -22.38 4.09 6.01
N PHE A 229 -21.59 5.01 6.55
CA PHE A 229 -21.39 5.16 8.00
C PHE A 229 -22.21 6.28 8.67
N THR A 230 -23.31 6.73 8.05
CA THR A 230 -24.10 7.87 8.59
C THR A 230 -25.48 7.51 9.14
N GLY A 231 -25.88 6.23 9.09
CA GLY A 231 -27.16 5.76 9.64
C GLY A 231 -27.02 4.99 10.95
N ASP A 232 -28.09 4.94 11.75
CA ASP A 232 -28.21 4.23 13.04
C ASP A 232 -28.14 2.69 12.94
N LYS A 233 -27.81 2.13 11.78
CA LYS A 233 -27.68 0.68 11.60
C LYS A 233 -26.22 0.28 11.78
N ASP A 234 -25.93 -0.35 12.91
CA ASP A 234 -24.64 -0.99 13.14
C ASP A 234 -24.35 -1.99 12.02
N PHE A 235 -23.23 -1.76 11.32
CA PHE A 235 -22.66 -2.70 10.37
C PHE A 235 -22.14 -3.91 11.15
N GLY A 236 -22.97 -4.95 11.16
CA GLY A 236 -22.66 -6.26 11.72
C GLY A 236 -22.00 -6.22 13.09
N ARG A 237 -21.17 -7.21 13.37
CA ARG A 237 -20.43 -7.32 14.63
C ARG A 237 -18.94 -7.21 14.30
N PRO A 238 -18.26 -6.09 14.63
CA PRO A 238 -16.85 -5.88 14.26
C PRO A 238 -15.92 -6.98 14.82
N TRP A 239 -16.30 -7.59 15.94
CA TRP A 239 -15.59 -8.74 16.49
C TRP A 239 -15.63 -9.99 15.60
N VAL A 240 -16.75 -10.22 14.89
CA VAL A 240 -16.90 -11.38 13.99
C VAL A 240 -16.04 -11.20 12.75
N SER A 241 -16.02 -10.00 12.17
CA SER A 241 -15.11 -9.63 11.08
C SER A 241 -13.65 -9.75 11.48
N GLY A 242 -13.31 -9.28 12.69
CA GLY A 242 -11.97 -9.39 13.25
C GLY A 242 -11.52 -10.86 13.40
N LEU A 243 -12.41 -11.73 13.91
CA LEU A 243 -12.13 -13.15 14.07
C LEU A 243 -11.98 -13.87 12.71
N ALA A 244 -12.88 -13.59 11.75
CA ALA A 244 -12.81 -14.15 10.41
C ALA A 244 -11.52 -13.74 9.67
N CYS A 245 -11.16 -12.45 9.77
CA CYS A 245 -9.91 -11.90 9.27
C CYS A 245 -8.70 -12.62 9.88
N PHE A 246 -8.67 -12.77 11.21
CA PHE A 246 -7.58 -13.45 11.92
C PHE A 246 -7.46 -14.92 11.51
N LEU A 247 -8.58 -15.65 11.38
CA LEU A 247 -8.56 -17.05 10.95
C LEU A 247 -8.04 -17.21 9.52
N LEU A 248 -8.55 -16.41 8.57
CA LEU A 248 -8.10 -16.47 7.18
C LEU A 248 -6.61 -16.09 7.03
N MET A 249 -6.14 -15.16 7.85
CA MET A 249 -4.73 -14.80 7.94
C MET A 249 -3.87 -15.97 8.43
N VAL A 250 -4.26 -16.62 9.53
CA VAL A 250 -3.53 -17.79 10.07
C VAL A 250 -3.45 -18.89 9.01
N VAL A 251 -4.54 -19.15 8.30
CA VAL A 251 -4.55 -20.11 7.18
C VAL A 251 -3.60 -19.66 6.07
N ASN A 252 -3.61 -18.40 5.66
CA ASN A 252 -2.70 -17.87 4.64
C ASN A 252 -1.22 -18.00 5.06
N MET A 253 -0.91 -17.77 6.34
CA MET A 253 0.45 -17.95 6.88
C MET A 253 0.88 -19.42 6.89
N LEU A 254 -0.01 -20.36 7.23
CA LEU A 254 0.28 -21.80 7.16
C LEU A 254 0.54 -22.26 5.71
N VAL A 255 -0.22 -21.71 4.75
CA VAL A 255 0.01 -21.92 3.32
C VAL A 255 1.37 -21.33 2.92
N GLY A 256 1.69 -20.10 3.31
CA GLY A 256 3.01 -19.51 3.06
C GLY A 256 4.17 -20.32 3.64
N ARG A 257 4.02 -20.81 4.88
CA ARG A 257 5.05 -21.63 5.55
C ARG A 257 5.24 -23.00 4.90
N SER A 258 4.17 -23.58 4.36
CA SER A 258 4.31 -24.84 3.60
C SER A 258 4.95 -24.60 2.23
N MET A 259 4.75 -23.43 1.61
CA MET A 259 5.48 -23.03 0.40
C MET A 259 6.98 -22.82 0.64
N THR A 260 7.38 -22.20 1.75
CA THR A 260 8.82 -21.98 2.05
C THR A 260 9.57 -23.26 2.41
N ARG A 261 8.86 -24.28 2.90
CA ARG A 261 9.45 -25.60 3.23
C ARG A 261 9.52 -26.54 2.03
N ALA A 262 8.74 -26.29 0.98
CA ALA A 262 8.74 -27.09 -0.23
C ALA A 262 9.89 -26.67 -1.15
N VAL A 263 10.66 -27.64 -1.65
CA VAL A 263 11.73 -27.39 -2.66
C VAL A 263 11.13 -26.83 -3.96
N GLU A 264 9.94 -27.33 -4.34
CA GLU A 264 9.10 -26.77 -5.40
C GLU A 264 7.64 -26.71 -4.92
N PRO A 265 7.09 -25.52 -4.65
CA PRO A 265 5.72 -25.39 -4.17
C PRO A 265 4.72 -25.71 -5.29
N SER A 266 3.80 -26.64 -5.01
CA SER A 266 2.77 -27.05 -5.98
C SER A 266 1.89 -25.87 -6.41
N ILE A 267 1.44 -25.90 -7.67
CA ILE A 267 0.60 -24.84 -8.26
C ILE A 267 -0.65 -24.58 -7.41
N GLY A 268 -1.27 -25.62 -6.85
CA GLY A 268 -2.42 -25.50 -5.96
C GLY A 268 -2.12 -24.69 -4.69
N LEU A 269 -0.93 -24.85 -4.12
CA LEU A 269 -0.47 -24.12 -2.94
C LEU A 269 -0.20 -22.64 -3.26
N GLN A 270 0.41 -22.39 -4.43
CA GLN A 270 0.62 -21.02 -4.92
C GLN A 270 -0.71 -20.30 -5.17
N MET A 271 -1.70 -20.99 -5.76
CA MET A 271 -3.04 -20.45 -6.00
C MET A 271 -3.79 -20.19 -4.69
N ALA A 272 -3.71 -21.11 -3.72
CA ALA A 272 -4.30 -20.93 -2.40
C ALA A 272 -3.74 -19.68 -1.71
N PHE A 273 -2.43 -19.45 -1.76
CA PHE A 273 -1.81 -18.25 -1.21
C PHE A 273 -2.34 -16.97 -1.88
N VAL A 274 -2.39 -16.96 -3.21
CA VAL A 274 -2.81 -15.81 -4.01
C VAL A 274 -4.29 -15.47 -3.82
N VAL A 275 -5.15 -16.45 -3.58
CA VAL A 275 -6.58 -16.25 -3.34
C VAL A 275 -6.86 -15.85 -1.90
N LEU A 276 -6.21 -16.53 -0.94
CA LEU A 276 -6.45 -16.26 0.49
C LEU A 276 -5.94 -14.88 0.89
N TYR A 277 -4.85 -14.41 0.30
CA TYR A 277 -4.19 -13.16 0.67
C TYR A 277 -5.09 -11.90 0.49
N PRO A 278 -5.80 -11.73 -0.64
CA PRO A 278 -6.85 -10.73 -0.80
C PRO A 278 -8.04 -10.89 0.15
N LEU A 279 -8.49 -12.12 0.41
CA LEU A 279 -9.77 -12.38 1.09
C LEU A 279 -9.74 -12.00 2.57
N TRP A 280 -8.64 -12.23 3.28
CA TRP A 280 -8.56 -11.84 4.69
C TRP A 280 -8.55 -10.32 4.86
N THR A 281 -7.98 -9.55 3.93
CA THR A 281 -7.99 -8.07 4.01
C THR A 281 -9.42 -7.50 3.98
N LEU A 282 -10.30 -8.08 3.17
CA LEU A 282 -11.68 -7.61 3.03
C LEU A 282 -12.62 -8.07 4.13
N SER A 283 -12.24 -9.15 4.81
CA SER A 283 -13.03 -9.72 5.90
C SER A 283 -13.22 -8.75 7.06
N PHE A 284 -12.41 -7.68 7.13
CA PHE A 284 -12.58 -6.59 8.09
C PHE A 284 -13.73 -5.63 7.78
N LEU A 285 -14.03 -5.38 6.50
CA LEU A 285 -15.12 -4.49 6.08
C LEU A 285 -16.46 -5.21 5.98
N GLY A 286 -16.44 -6.55 5.92
CA GLY A 286 -17.63 -7.38 5.88
C GLY A 286 -18.08 -7.81 7.27
N ALA A 287 -18.97 -7.03 7.88
CA ALA A 287 -20.07 -7.54 8.70
C ALA A 287 -21.23 -6.55 8.68
#